data_AF-A0AAV8HJ37-F1
#
_entry.id   AF-A0AAV8HJ37-F1
#
_cell.length_a   1.000
_cell.length_b   1.000
_cell.length_c   1.000
_cell.angle_alpha   90.00
_cell.angle_beta   90.00
_cell.angle_gamma   90.00
#
_symmetry.space_group_name_H-M   'P 1'
#
loop_
_entity.id
_entity.type
_entity.pdbx_description
1 polymer ?
#
loop_
_entity_poly.entity_id
_entity_poly.type
_entity_poly.pdbx_seq_one_letter_code
_entity_poly.pdbx_strand_id
1 'polypeptide(L)'
;MPRNKKFFKFSKFLSDPNGPNGVLRLRSFNMDQGGNSSEPLDPIGRRKKLFTIIHAETIAIGPRHLESATQTQTVDAFQQTLGAQLCTLAQRGPAIAMDMASIARCTALILPFPFYYALWKYPQKWVDLCGRGVDPCHRMAQVAHVLKAIQILCLLSVASFVSWPPWYCLLLFTAGQYLNFKVYQLLGETGTYYGIRFGKSVPWVTQFPFGYIKDPQYTGSILSLLGLLCWVPVPYTMVWIIGYIFMIWVEYKEDPLTRAKPIS
;
A
#
# COMPACT_ATOMS: atom_id res chain seq x y z
N MET A 1 -16.88 23.47 10.77
CA MET A 1 -16.42 24.89 10.70
C MET A 1 -15.28 25.00 9.71
N PRO A 2 -15.23 26.05 8.87
CA PRO A 2 -14.50 26.04 7.61
C PRO A 2 -12.97 26.04 7.83
N ARG A 3 -12.30 25.11 7.15
CA ARG A 3 -10.85 25.13 6.92
C ARG A 3 -10.53 26.46 6.25
N ASN A 4 -9.93 27.39 6.99
CA ASN A 4 -9.51 28.67 6.45
C ASN A 4 -8.40 28.40 5.43
N LYS A 5 -8.74 28.42 4.14
CA LYS A 5 -7.84 28.23 3.00
C LYS A 5 -6.91 29.45 2.89
N LYS A 6 -6.03 29.66 3.88
CA LYS A 6 -4.93 30.60 3.70
C LYS A 6 -3.86 29.89 2.87
N PHE A 7 -4.00 30.10 1.57
CA PHE A 7 -2.98 30.04 0.54
C PHE A 7 -1.60 30.40 1.10
N PHE A 8 -0.70 29.42 1.17
CA PHE A 8 0.73 29.71 1.07
C PHE A 8 1.08 29.71 -0.41
N LYS A 9 0.93 30.90 -1.01
CA LYS A 9 1.43 31.21 -2.34
C LYS A 9 2.95 31.29 -2.22
N PHE A 10 3.65 30.21 -2.56
CA PHE A 10 5.11 30.25 -2.69
C PHE A 10 5.43 31.10 -3.92
N SER A 11 5.67 32.40 -3.71
CA SER A 11 6.27 33.27 -4.72
C SER A 11 7.68 32.77 -4.95
N LYS A 12 7.87 32.11 -6.09
CA LYS A 12 9.16 31.72 -6.60
C LYS A 12 9.97 32.99 -6.87
N PHE A 13 10.94 33.22 -6.00
CA PHE A 13 12.07 34.13 -6.20
C PHE A 13 12.86 33.60 -7.41
N LEU A 14 12.71 34.24 -8.56
CA LEU A 14 13.68 34.16 -9.65
C LEU A 14 13.85 35.57 -10.21
N SER A 15 15.08 36.08 -10.06
CA SER A 15 15.57 37.35 -10.58
C SER A 15 15.27 37.52 -12.06
N ASP A 16 14.85 38.73 -12.43
CA ASP A 16 14.85 39.24 -13.80
C ASP A 16 15.96 40.29 -13.91
N PRO A 17 17.04 40.04 -14.66
CA PRO A 17 17.95 41.07 -15.10
C PRO A 17 17.78 41.27 -16.62
N ASN A 18 17.05 42.33 -16.96
CA ASN A 18 16.98 42.96 -18.28
C ASN A 18 16.11 42.29 -19.36
N GLY A 19 14.92 42.86 -19.60
CA GLY A 19 14.23 42.73 -20.89
C GLY A 19 12.90 43.46 -20.98
N PRO A 20 12.80 44.58 -21.72
CA PRO A 20 11.53 45.25 -21.99
C PRO A 20 10.84 44.61 -23.20
N ASN A 21 9.52 44.45 -23.13
CA ASN A 21 8.60 43.96 -24.17
C ASN A 21 8.56 42.44 -24.38
N GLY A 22 7.47 41.83 -23.90
CA GLY A 22 7.16 40.42 -24.15
C GLY A 22 5.72 40.07 -23.77
N VAL A 23 4.75 40.61 -24.50
CA VAL A 23 3.34 40.19 -24.44
C VAL A 23 3.25 38.74 -24.93
N LEU A 24 2.84 37.80 -24.07
CA LEU A 24 2.50 36.44 -24.48
C LEU A 24 1.07 36.08 -24.04
N ARG A 25 0.17 36.13 -25.03
CA ARG A 25 -1.19 35.58 -25.01
C ARG A 25 -1.15 34.09 -24.68
N LEU A 26 -1.86 33.68 -23.63
CA LEU A 26 -2.21 32.28 -23.42
C LEU A 26 -3.46 31.93 -24.25
N ARG A 27 -3.25 31.14 -25.31
CA ARG A 27 -4.31 30.47 -26.07
C ARG A 27 -4.87 29.32 -25.23
N SER A 28 -6.18 29.33 -25.02
CA SER A 28 -6.95 28.18 -24.57
C SER A 28 -6.86 27.04 -25.59
N PHE A 29 -6.52 25.84 -25.14
CA PHE A 29 -6.72 24.62 -25.92
C PHE A 29 -7.94 23.88 -25.37
N ASN A 30 -9.04 23.98 -26.10
CA ASN A 30 -10.18 23.07 -26.03
C ASN A 30 -9.79 21.79 -26.78
N MET A 31 -10.08 20.64 -26.20
CA MET A 31 -9.98 19.35 -26.89
C MET A 31 -11.40 18.84 -27.09
N ASP A 32 -11.92 19.05 -28.29
CA ASP A 32 -13.20 18.51 -28.73
C ASP A 32 -13.04 17.06 -29.21
N GLN A 33 -14.09 16.29 -28.97
CA GLN A 33 -14.29 14.93 -29.44
C GLN A 33 -14.76 14.88 -30.89
N GLY A 34 -14.52 13.73 -31.53
CA GLY A 34 -15.38 13.23 -32.60
C GLY A 34 -14.61 12.67 -33.80
N GLY A 35 -14.79 11.37 -34.09
CA GLY A 35 -14.34 10.79 -35.35
C GLY A 35 -14.25 9.26 -35.35
N ASN A 36 -15.40 8.60 -35.46
CA ASN A 36 -15.59 7.16 -35.67
C ASN A 36 -14.89 6.67 -36.96
N SER A 37 -14.25 5.49 -36.89
CA SER A 37 -14.37 4.50 -37.97
C SER A 37 -14.13 3.08 -37.46
N SER A 38 -15.09 2.25 -37.83
CA SER A 38 -15.33 0.84 -37.58
C SER A 38 -14.35 -0.10 -38.29
N GLU A 39 -13.93 -1.17 -37.63
CA GLU A 39 -13.99 -2.54 -38.19
C GLU A 39 -13.79 -3.62 -37.09
N PRO A 40 -14.49 -4.78 -37.17
CA PRO A 40 -14.51 -5.80 -36.12
C PRO A 40 -13.65 -7.02 -36.48
N LEU A 41 -12.87 -7.56 -35.54
CA LEU A 41 -12.28 -8.91 -35.66
C LEU A 41 -12.36 -9.69 -34.34
N ASP A 42 -13.44 -10.47 -34.29
CA ASP A 42 -13.64 -11.84 -33.78
C ASP A 42 -12.66 -12.44 -32.74
N PRO A 43 -13.16 -12.92 -31.57
CA PRO A 43 -12.35 -13.45 -30.50
C PRO A 43 -12.30 -15.00 -30.43
N ILE A 44 -12.06 -15.74 -31.51
CA ILE A 44 -11.85 -17.21 -31.44
C ILE A 44 -10.63 -17.62 -32.30
N GLY A 45 -9.42 -17.54 -31.73
CA GLY A 45 -8.20 -17.83 -32.50
C GLY A 45 -6.94 -18.17 -31.72
N ARG A 46 -7.05 -18.52 -30.43
CA ARG A 46 -5.86 -18.84 -29.61
C ARG A 46 -6.07 -19.99 -28.61
N ARG A 47 -6.85 -21.00 -29.00
CA ARG A 47 -7.00 -22.30 -28.29
C ARG A 47 -7.06 -23.50 -29.25
N LYS A 48 -6.23 -23.53 -30.30
CA LYS A 48 -6.05 -24.71 -31.16
C LYS A 48 -4.59 -24.90 -31.59
N LYS A 49 -3.67 -24.85 -30.62
CA LYS A 49 -2.28 -25.30 -30.83
C LYS A 49 -1.72 -26.15 -29.67
N LEU A 50 -2.63 -26.72 -28.87
CA LEU A 50 -2.25 -27.56 -27.75
C LEU A 50 -3.27 -28.70 -27.54
N PHE A 51 -3.71 -29.35 -28.64
CA PHE A 51 -4.51 -30.58 -28.57
C PHE A 51 -4.44 -31.34 -29.92
N THR A 52 -3.22 -31.59 -30.40
CA THR A 52 -3.00 -32.52 -31.52
C THR A 52 -1.61 -33.14 -31.40
N ILE A 53 -1.34 -33.80 -30.28
CA ILE A 53 -0.30 -34.86 -30.19
C ILE A 53 -0.81 -35.93 -29.22
N ILE A 54 -1.99 -36.50 -29.48
CA ILE A 54 -2.39 -37.80 -28.95
C ILE A 54 -3.21 -38.48 -30.06
N HIS A 55 -2.83 -39.72 -30.37
CA HIS A 55 -3.39 -40.64 -31.37
C HIS A 55 -2.98 -40.45 -32.84
N ALA A 56 -1.93 -41.19 -33.22
CA ALA A 56 -2.01 -42.11 -34.35
C ALA A 56 -0.94 -43.21 -34.19
N GLU A 57 -1.25 -44.24 -33.41
CA GLU A 57 -0.75 -45.59 -33.68
C GLU A 57 -1.78 -46.28 -34.56
N THR A 58 -1.41 -46.74 -35.75
CA THR A 58 -1.85 -48.03 -36.30
C THR A 58 -0.88 -48.47 -37.40
N ILE A 59 0.07 -49.32 -36.99
CA ILE A 59 0.38 -50.64 -37.56
C ILE A 59 0.69 -50.74 -39.06
N ALA A 60 1.97 -50.94 -39.37
CA ALA A 60 2.42 -51.79 -40.47
C ALA A 60 3.45 -52.80 -39.92
N ILE A 61 3.03 -54.05 -39.77
CA ILE A 61 3.84 -55.15 -39.24
C ILE A 61 4.77 -55.65 -40.34
N GLY A 62 6.08 -55.44 -40.15
CA GLY A 62 7.14 -56.21 -40.80
C GLY A 62 7.87 -57.02 -39.75
N PRO A 63 8.10 -58.34 -39.93
CA PRO A 63 8.76 -59.14 -38.91
C PRO A 63 10.27 -59.00 -39.09
N ARG A 64 10.96 -58.55 -38.02
CA ARG A 64 12.27 -59.06 -37.56
C ARG A 64 12.89 -58.15 -36.49
N HIS A 65 13.08 -58.72 -35.29
CA HIS A 65 14.14 -58.43 -34.32
C HIS A 65 14.41 -56.95 -33.97
N LEU A 66 13.66 -56.35 -33.03
CA LEU A 66 14.10 -55.13 -32.31
C LEU A 66 13.16 -54.76 -31.13
N GLU A 67 12.83 -55.70 -30.24
CA GLU A 67 11.86 -55.45 -29.14
C GLU A 67 12.47 -55.15 -27.76
N SER A 68 13.79 -55.24 -27.56
CA SER A 68 14.38 -55.04 -26.22
C SER A 68 15.01 -53.66 -25.97
N ALA A 69 15.28 -52.87 -27.01
CA ALA A 69 16.00 -51.59 -26.86
C ALA A 69 15.07 -50.37 -26.68
N THR A 70 13.88 -50.41 -27.26
CA THR A 70 12.95 -49.27 -27.32
C THR A 70 12.16 -49.08 -26.01
N GLN A 71 11.90 -50.17 -25.29
CA GLN A 71 11.16 -50.14 -24.02
C GLN A 71 12.03 -49.63 -22.87
N THR A 72 13.32 -49.95 -22.86
CA THR A 72 14.28 -49.44 -21.85
C THR A 72 14.52 -47.94 -22.01
N GLN A 73 14.67 -47.46 -23.26
CA GLN A 73 14.86 -46.02 -23.53
C GLN A 73 13.68 -45.15 -23.13
N THR A 74 12.45 -45.65 -23.22
CA THR A 74 11.25 -44.89 -22.86
C THR A 74 11.04 -44.81 -21.35
N VAL A 75 11.39 -45.86 -20.61
CA VAL A 75 11.36 -45.86 -19.13
C VAL A 75 12.44 -44.93 -18.57
N ASP A 76 13.65 -44.96 -19.14
CA ASP A 76 14.76 -44.08 -18.72
C ASP A 76 14.46 -42.60 -18.99
N ALA A 77 13.88 -42.28 -20.15
CA ALA A 77 13.46 -40.92 -20.49
C ALA A 77 12.32 -40.42 -19.58
N PHE A 78 11.39 -41.29 -19.21
CA PHE A 78 10.32 -40.97 -18.26
C PHE A 78 10.87 -40.74 -16.85
N GLN A 79 11.78 -41.60 -16.35
CA GLN A 79 12.43 -41.43 -15.06
C GLN A 79 13.29 -40.16 -15.00
N GLN A 80 14.02 -39.83 -16.06
CA GLN A 80 14.78 -38.57 -16.14
C GLN A 80 13.86 -37.34 -16.13
N THR A 81 12.76 -37.39 -16.87
CA THR A 81 11.79 -36.27 -16.91
C THR A 81 11.13 -36.07 -15.56
N LEU A 82 10.71 -37.15 -14.89
CA LEU A 82 10.09 -37.09 -13.57
C LEU A 82 11.09 -36.62 -12.50
N GLY A 83 12.34 -37.10 -12.55
CA GLY A 83 13.42 -36.65 -11.67
C GLY A 83 13.74 -35.16 -11.83
N ALA A 84 13.79 -34.65 -13.07
CA ALA A 84 13.99 -33.23 -13.34
C ALA A 84 12.83 -32.36 -12.86
N GLN A 85 11.59 -32.82 -13.02
CA GLN A 85 10.39 -32.12 -12.54
C GLN A 85 10.36 -32.07 -11.00
N LEU A 86 10.65 -33.19 -10.32
CA LEU A 86 10.70 -33.25 -8.86
C LEU A 86 11.85 -32.40 -8.29
N CYS A 87 13.02 -32.41 -8.93
CA CYS A 87 14.15 -31.56 -8.54
C CYS A 87 13.82 -30.07 -8.73
N THR A 88 13.15 -29.71 -9.83
CA THR A 88 12.68 -28.34 -10.08
C THR A 88 11.66 -27.90 -9.04
N LEU A 89 10.68 -28.75 -8.68
CA LEU A 89 9.70 -28.44 -7.64
C LEU A 89 10.35 -28.31 -6.25
N ALA A 90 11.30 -29.17 -5.92
CA ALA A 90 12.04 -29.12 -4.66
C ALA A 90 12.89 -27.84 -4.55
N GLN A 91 13.52 -27.40 -5.64
CA GLN A 91 14.30 -26.15 -5.68
C GLN A 91 13.41 -24.90 -5.66
N ARG A 92 12.19 -24.98 -6.20
CA ARG A 92 11.26 -23.85 -6.29
C ARG A 92 10.39 -23.67 -5.05
N GLY A 93 10.18 -24.73 -4.27
CA GLY A 93 9.42 -24.69 -3.01
C GLY A 93 9.87 -23.60 -2.02
N PRO A 94 11.17 -23.52 -1.68
CA PRO A 94 11.70 -22.48 -0.78
C PRO A 94 11.52 -21.06 -1.33
N ALA A 95 11.67 -20.87 -2.65
CA ALA A 95 11.48 -19.58 -3.30
C ALA A 95 10.01 -19.13 -3.29
N ILE A 96 9.06 -20.05 -3.57
CA ILE A 96 7.62 -19.79 -3.52
C ILE A 96 7.18 -19.49 -2.08
N ALA A 97 7.67 -20.25 -1.10
CA ALA A 97 7.35 -19.99 0.32
C ALA A 97 7.89 -18.63 0.81
N MET A 98 9.08 -18.24 0.35
CA MET A 98 9.68 -16.94 0.64
C MET A 98 8.85 -15.78 0.04
N ASP A 99 8.28 -16.00 -1.15
CA ASP A 99 7.38 -15.03 -1.80
C ASP A 99 6.06 -14.89 -1.03
N MET A 100 5.42 -16.01 -0.66
CA MET A 100 4.16 -16.00 0.10
C MET A 100 4.30 -15.35 1.49
N ALA A 101 5.41 -15.59 2.19
CA ALA A 101 5.68 -14.95 3.47
C ALA A 101 5.87 -13.42 3.32
N SER A 102 6.54 -12.99 2.26
CA SER A 102 6.74 -11.57 1.97
C SER A 102 5.42 -10.88 1.61
N ILE A 103 4.58 -11.52 0.79
CA ILE A 103 3.22 -11.07 0.49
C ILE A 103 2.41 -10.93 1.78
N ALA A 104 2.39 -11.96 2.64
CA ALA A 104 1.64 -11.94 3.89
C ALA A 104 2.06 -10.78 4.81
N ARG A 105 3.37 -10.52 4.92
CA ARG A 105 3.89 -9.37 5.69
C ARG A 105 3.45 -8.05 5.08
N CYS A 106 3.58 -7.87 3.76
CA CYS A 106 3.12 -6.66 3.08
C CYS A 106 1.61 -6.44 3.26
N THR A 107 0.80 -7.50 3.19
CA THR A 107 -0.64 -7.44 3.48
C THR A 107 -0.90 -6.97 4.91
N ALA A 108 -0.21 -7.55 5.90
CA ALA A 108 -0.34 -7.15 7.30
C ALA A 108 0.09 -5.69 7.55
N LEU A 109 1.15 -5.23 6.87
CA LEU A 109 1.60 -3.84 6.91
C LEU A 109 0.59 -2.87 6.29
N ILE A 110 -0.14 -3.29 5.26
CA ILE A 110 -1.15 -2.44 4.62
C ILE A 110 -2.48 -2.46 5.38
N LEU A 111 -2.78 -3.53 6.12
CA LEU A 111 -4.09 -3.79 6.75
C LEU A 111 -4.74 -2.61 7.49
N PRO A 112 -4.02 -1.75 8.24
CA PRO A 112 -4.68 -0.62 8.90
C PRO A 112 -5.23 0.42 7.93
N PHE A 113 -4.61 0.64 6.77
CA PHE A 113 -5.02 1.72 5.86
C PHE A 113 -6.43 1.51 5.28
N PRO A 114 -6.82 0.31 4.81
CA PRO A 114 -8.21 0.02 4.47
C PRO A 114 -9.17 0.22 5.64
N PHE A 115 -8.77 -0.12 6.87
CA PHE A 115 -9.58 0.10 8.07
C PHE A 115 -9.80 1.60 8.31
N TYR A 116 -8.72 2.40 8.37
CA TYR A 116 -8.81 3.85 8.50
C TYR A 116 -9.63 4.48 7.35
N TYR A 117 -9.42 4.04 6.12
CA TYR A 117 -10.19 4.50 4.96
C TYR A 117 -11.69 4.20 5.10
N ALA A 118 -12.07 3.01 5.54
CA ALA A 118 -13.46 2.63 5.75
C ALA A 118 -14.13 3.50 6.83
N LEU A 119 -13.43 3.72 7.95
CA LEU A 119 -13.90 4.61 9.03
C LEU A 119 -14.02 6.05 8.57
N TRP A 120 -13.05 6.51 7.77
CA TRP A 120 -13.09 7.84 7.19
C TRP A 120 -14.26 7.99 6.22
N LYS A 121 -14.52 7.01 5.35
CA LYS A 121 -15.55 7.10 4.31
C LYS A 121 -16.97 6.91 4.85
N TYR A 122 -17.15 6.08 5.87
CA TYR A 122 -18.46 5.72 6.43
C TYR A 122 -18.52 5.91 7.95
N PRO A 123 -18.29 7.13 8.47
CA PRO A 123 -18.18 7.36 9.91
C PRO A 123 -19.47 7.05 10.65
N GLN A 124 -20.64 7.34 10.06
CA GLN A 124 -21.93 7.04 10.70
C GLN A 124 -22.13 5.53 10.89
N LYS A 125 -21.78 4.71 9.89
CA LYS A 125 -21.89 3.24 10.02
C LYS A 125 -21.02 2.70 11.15
N TRP A 126 -19.84 3.29 11.37
CA TRP A 126 -18.98 2.91 12.49
C TRP A 126 -19.58 3.30 13.84
N VAL A 127 -20.11 4.52 13.95
CA VAL A 127 -20.80 4.98 15.16
C VAL A 127 -21.99 4.07 15.47
N ASP A 128 -22.80 3.74 14.46
CA ASP A 128 -23.96 2.85 14.61
C ASP A 128 -23.54 1.43 15.01
N LEU A 129 -22.43 0.91 14.44
CA LEU A 129 -21.87 -0.40 14.76
C LEU A 129 -21.32 -0.48 16.20
N CYS A 130 -20.73 0.61 16.71
CA CYS A 130 -20.26 0.66 18.10
C CYS A 130 -21.42 0.56 19.10
N GLY A 131 -22.61 1.03 18.71
CA GLY A 131 -23.80 1.03 19.55
C GLY A 131 -23.87 2.19 20.53
N ARG A 132 -25.00 2.28 21.25
CA ARG A 132 -25.25 3.37 22.21
C ARG A 132 -24.36 3.25 23.44
N GLY A 133 -23.87 4.38 23.93
CA GLY A 133 -23.04 4.48 25.14
C GLY A 133 -21.59 4.02 24.97
N VAL A 134 -21.20 3.58 23.76
CA VAL A 134 -19.83 3.19 23.45
C VAL A 134 -19.13 4.33 22.72
N ASP A 135 -17.93 4.71 23.19
CA ASP A 135 -17.13 5.72 22.51
C ASP A 135 -16.52 5.16 21.20
N PRO A 136 -16.92 5.66 20.02
CA PRO A 136 -16.40 5.18 18.75
C PRO A 136 -14.90 5.49 18.56
N CYS A 137 -14.38 6.54 19.20
CA CYS A 137 -12.94 6.87 19.16
C CYS A 137 -12.14 5.85 19.95
N HIS A 138 -12.62 5.48 21.14
CA HIS A 138 -11.98 4.50 21.99
C HIS A 138 -11.97 3.10 21.36
N ARG A 139 -13.09 2.68 20.76
CA ARG A 139 -13.15 1.42 20.00
C ARG A 139 -12.21 1.42 18.81
N MET A 140 -12.17 2.52 18.06
CA MET A 140 -11.22 2.67 16.97
C MET A 140 -9.77 2.59 17.48
N ALA A 141 -9.45 3.21 18.61
CA ALA A 141 -8.12 3.16 19.23
C ALA A 141 -7.72 1.72 19.58
N GLN A 142 -8.60 0.95 20.23
CA GLN A 142 -8.35 -0.45 20.56
C GLN A 142 -8.01 -1.28 19.31
N VAL A 143 -8.84 -1.18 18.26
CA VAL A 143 -8.59 -1.89 17.00
C VAL A 143 -7.28 -1.42 16.35
N ALA A 144 -7.03 -0.11 16.33
CA ALA A 144 -5.80 0.45 15.81
C ALA A 144 -4.55 -0.03 16.55
N HIS A 145 -4.59 -0.18 17.88
CA HIS A 145 -3.48 -0.72 18.67
C HIS A 145 -3.21 -2.19 18.33
N VAL A 146 -4.25 -3.01 18.17
CA VAL A 146 -4.09 -4.41 17.73
C VAL A 146 -3.46 -4.48 16.34
N LEU A 147 -3.98 -3.69 15.39
CA LEU A 147 -3.44 -3.62 14.04
C LEU A 147 -1.98 -3.12 14.04
N LYS A 148 -1.66 -2.11 14.86
CA LYS A 148 -0.29 -1.59 15.00
C LYS A 148 0.65 -2.63 15.59
N ALA A 149 0.21 -3.40 16.58
CA ALA A 149 0.99 -4.49 17.16
C ALA A 149 1.31 -5.55 16.09
N ILE A 150 0.34 -5.93 15.27
CA ILE A 150 0.55 -6.84 14.13
C ILE A 150 1.59 -6.25 13.17
N GLN A 151 1.48 -4.97 12.80
CA GLN A 151 2.47 -4.32 11.92
C GLN A 151 3.89 -4.34 12.52
N ILE A 152 4.02 -4.08 13.83
CA ILE A 152 5.31 -4.11 14.54
C ILE A 152 5.88 -5.53 14.55
N LEU A 153 5.07 -6.54 14.86
CA LEU A 153 5.50 -7.95 14.82
C LEU A 153 5.98 -8.35 13.41
N CYS A 154 5.27 -7.92 12.36
CA CYS A 154 5.70 -8.16 10.98
C CYS A 154 7.03 -7.48 10.67
N LEU A 155 7.23 -6.24 11.10
CA LEU A 155 8.52 -5.54 10.94
C LEU A 155 9.65 -6.22 11.70
N LEU A 156 9.43 -6.61 12.95
CA LEU A 156 10.43 -7.30 13.77
C LEU A 156 10.83 -8.64 13.16
N SER A 157 9.90 -9.34 12.48
CA SER A 157 10.19 -10.62 11.81
C SER A 157 11.17 -10.51 10.64
N VAL A 158 11.41 -9.31 10.12
CA VAL A 158 12.32 -9.04 8.99
C VAL A 158 13.47 -8.12 9.36
N ALA A 159 13.49 -7.61 10.60
CA ALA A 159 14.53 -6.71 11.06
C ALA A 159 15.84 -7.47 11.32
N SER A 160 16.97 -6.90 10.88
CA SER A 160 18.31 -7.42 11.13
C SER A 160 19.10 -6.46 12.02
N PHE A 161 19.37 -6.88 13.26
CA PHE A 161 20.06 -6.07 14.26
C PHE A 161 21.59 -6.31 14.26
N VAL A 162 22.16 -6.48 13.06
CA VAL A 162 23.57 -6.87 12.89
C VAL A 162 24.53 -5.73 13.25
N SER A 163 24.11 -4.48 13.03
CA SER A 163 24.94 -3.30 13.29
C SER A 163 24.23 -2.28 14.17
N TRP A 164 25.04 -1.50 14.89
CA TRP A 164 24.56 -0.34 15.62
C TRP A 164 24.03 0.71 14.63
N PRO A 165 22.87 1.33 14.90
CA PRO A 165 22.28 2.28 13.99
C PRO A 165 23.16 3.55 13.91
N PRO A 166 23.32 4.13 12.73
CA PRO A 166 23.92 5.45 12.59
C PRO A 166 23.16 6.49 13.44
N TRP A 167 23.87 7.50 13.95
CA TRP A 167 23.28 8.51 14.84
C TRP A 167 22.08 9.25 14.22
N TYR A 168 22.07 9.45 12.90
CA TYR A 168 20.96 10.11 12.20
C TYR A 168 19.69 9.23 12.18
N CYS A 169 19.82 7.90 12.18
CA CYS A 169 18.68 6.99 12.29
C CYS A 169 17.99 7.15 13.66
N LEU A 170 18.78 7.25 14.73
CA LEU A 170 18.28 7.52 16.07
C LEU A 170 17.62 8.90 16.15
N LEU A 171 18.23 9.93 15.55
CA LEU A 171 17.65 11.27 15.50
C LEU A 171 16.30 11.29 14.77
N LEU A 172 16.21 10.64 13.60
CA LEU A 172 14.96 10.55 12.83
C LEU A 172 13.88 9.79 13.61
N PHE A 173 14.25 8.67 14.22
CA PHE A 173 13.32 7.86 15.01
C PHE A 173 12.78 8.64 16.20
N THR A 174 13.66 9.24 17.01
CA THR A 174 13.30 10.00 18.20
C THR A 174 12.50 11.26 17.87
N ALA A 175 12.88 12.01 16.83
CA ALA A 175 12.12 13.17 16.35
C ALA A 175 10.71 12.76 15.89
N GLY A 176 10.60 11.64 15.17
CA GLY A 176 9.30 11.11 14.73
C GLY A 176 8.40 10.69 15.90
N GLN A 177 8.95 9.97 16.88
CA GLN A 177 8.22 9.56 18.08
C GLN A 177 7.81 10.77 18.94
N TYR A 178 8.69 11.77 19.06
CA TYR A 178 8.38 13.01 19.77
C TYR A 178 7.18 13.74 19.14
N LEU A 179 7.12 13.83 17.81
CA LEU A 179 5.96 14.41 17.11
C LEU A 179 4.67 13.64 17.40
N ASN A 180 4.70 12.32 17.30
CA ASN A 180 3.54 11.47 17.58
C ASN A 180 3.07 11.60 19.04
N PHE A 181 4.01 11.63 19.99
CA PHE A 181 3.71 11.85 21.40
C PHE A 181 3.06 13.22 21.64
N LYS A 182 3.62 14.29 21.06
CA LYS A 182 3.06 15.64 21.19
C LYS A 182 1.66 15.76 20.59
N VAL A 183 1.40 15.10 19.46
CA VAL A 183 0.05 15.02 18.87
C VAL A 183 -0.92 14.37 19.85
N TYR A 184 -0.58 13.20 20.39
CA TYR A 184 -1.44 12.50 21.33
C TYR A 184 -1.66 13.28 22.62
N GLN A 185 -0.62 13.95 23.14
CA GLN A 185 -0.71 14.80 24.33
C GLN A 185 -1.69 15.97 24.12
N LEU A 186 -1.72 16.56 22.93
CA LEU A 186 -2.52 17.76 22.64
C LEU A 186 -3.96 17.44 22.22
N LEU A 187 -4.17 16.39 21.41
CA LEU A 187 -5.47 16.01 20.89
C LEU A 187 -6.18 14.94 21.70
N GLY A 188 -5.43 14.20 22.52
CA GLY A 188 -5.90 13.00 23.20
C GLY A 188 -6.34 11.91 22.21
N GLU A 189 -6.99 10.90 22.77
CA GLU A 189 -7.54 9.78 22.01
C GLU A 189 -8.63 10.27 21.03
N THR A 190 -9.55 11.14 21.48
CA THR A 190 -10.67 11.61 20.66
C THR A 190 -10.20 12.39 19.43
N GLY A 191 -9.25 13.31 19.56
CA GLY A 191 -8.75 14.06 18.39
C GLY A 191 -7.86 13.22 17.47
N THR A 192 -7.16 12.23 18.01
CA THR A 192 -6.30 11.30 17.24
C THR A 192 -7.14 10.29 16.45
N TYR A 193 -8.19 9.75 17.05
CA TYR A 193 -9.01 8.68 16.46
C TYR A 193 -10.35 9.21 15.94
N TYR A 194 -10.26 10.18 15.02
CA TYR A 194 -11.37 10.63 14.18
C TYR A 194 -12.60 11.19 14.93
N GLY A 195 -12.44 11.75 16.14
CA GLY A 195 -13.55 12.30 16.91
C GLY A 195 -14.42 13.29 16.13
N ILE A 196 -13.81 14.20 15.36
CA ILE A 196 -14.55 15.14 14.51
C ILE A 196 -15.37 14.41 13.43
N ARG A 197 -14.86 13.30 12.86
CA ARG A 197 -15.61 12.50 11.88
C ARG A 197 -16.76 11.75 12.53
N PHE A 198 -16.60 11.32 13.77
CA PHE A 198 -17.62 10.63 14.55
C PHE A 198 -18.61 11.56 15.27
N GLY A 199 -18.67 12.84 14.88
CA GLY A 199 -19.67 13.79 15.39
C GLY A 199 -19.31 14.41 16.75
N LYS A 200 -18.08 14.22 17.25
CA LYS A 200 -17.60 14.87 18.47
C LYS A 200 -17.02 16.25 18.19
N SER A 201 -17.12 17.14 19.17
CA SER A 201 -16.41 18.42 19.16
C SER A 201 -14.99 18.23 19.68
N VAL A 202 -13.99 18.63 18.89
CA VAL A 202 -12.57 18.59 19.27
C VAL A 202 -12.01 20.00 19.16
N PRO A 203 -11.34 20.52 20.21
CA PRO A 203 -10.78 21.87 20.19
C PRO A 203 -9.67 21.99 19.14
N TRP A 204 -9.60 23.14 18.49
CA TRP A 204 -8.52 23.44 17.54
C TRP A 204 -7.24 23.76 18.31
N VAL A 205 -6.13 23.10 17.96
CA VAL A 205 -4.82 23.31 18.59
C VAL A 205 -3.86 23.96 17.62
N THR A 206 -3.21 25.05 18.04
CA THR A 206 -2.19 25.78 17.26
C THR A 206 -0.78 25.64 17.82
N GLN A 207 -0.65 25.04 19.01
CA GLN A 207 0.65 24.78 19.63
C GLN A 207 1.49 23.82 18.76
N PHE A 208 2.81 23.84 18.94
CA PHE A 208 3.68 22.88 18.29
C PHE A 208 3.22 21.44 18.62
N PRO A 209 3.02 20.55 17.62
CA PRO A 209 3.49 20.69 16.23
C PRO A 209 2.48 21.26 15.21
N PHE A 210 1.20 21.42 15.57
CA PHE A 210 0.12 21.81 14.64
C PHE A 210 0.26 23.21 14.04
N GLY A 211 0.94 24.14 14.73
CA GLY A 211 1.22 25.48 14.19
C GLY A 211 2.24 25.53 13.04
N TYR A 212 3.00 24.44 12.84
CA TYR A 212 4.16 24.42 11.94
C TYR A 212 4.08 23.31 10.89
N ILE A 213 3.49 22.17 11.27
CA ILE A 213 3.39 20.98 10.43
C ILE A 213 1.91 20.68 10.23
N LYS A 214 1.50 20.49 8.98
CA LYS A 214 0.10 20.26 8.61
C LYS A 214 -0.45 18.95 9.18
N ASP A 215 0.34 17.89 9.06
CA ASP A 215 -0.05 16.51 9.39
C ASP A 215 1.01 15.86 10.31
N PRO A 216 1.22 16.40 11.53
CA PRO A 216 2.39 16.08 12.36
C PRO A 216 2.47 14.61 12.77
N GLN A 217 1.34 13.92 12.90
CA GLN A 217 1.31 12.48 13.21
C GLN A 217 1.81 11.64 12.03
N TYR A 218 1.37 11.96 10.82
CA TYR A 218 1.84 11.26 9.62
C TYR A 218 3.33 11.57 9.37
N THR A 219 3.73 12.83 9.51
CA THR A 219 5.15 13.22 9.44
C THR A 219 5.99 12.47 10.47
N GLY A 220 5.55 12.44 11.73
CA GLY A 220 6.25 11.73 12.79
C GLY A 220 6.39 10.25 12.52
N SER A 221 5.32 9.61 12.04
CA SER A 221 5.33 8.19 11.67
C SER A 221 6.25 7.87 10.49
N ILE A 222 6.29 8.74 9.45
CA ILE A 222 7.22 8.59 8.32
C ILE A 222 8.67 8.76 8.77
N LEU A 223 8.98 9.77 9.59
CA LEU A 223 10.34 9.95 10.14
C LEU A 223 10.79 8.74 10.96
N SER A 224 9.90 8.16 11.77
CA SER A 224 10.21 6.93 12.51
C SER A 224 10.52 5.76 11.59
N LEU A 225 9.77 5.56 10.50
CA LEU A 225 10.07 4.51 9.52
C LEU A 225 11.40 4.74 8.80
N LEU A 226 11.73 5.99 8.46
CA LEU A 226 13.02 6.33 7.87
C LEU A 226 14.18 6.05 8.84
N GLY A 227 13.99 6.31 10.13
CA GLY A 227 14.96 5.94 11.17
C GLY A 227 15.20 4.43 11.26
N LEU A 228 14.19 3.61 10.95
CA LEU A 228 14.28 2.15 10.98
C LEU A 228 14.95 1.52 9.74
N LEU A 229 15.28 2.30 8.70
CA LEU A 229 15.91 1.78 7.47
C LEU A 229 17.27 1.10 7.70
N CYS A 230 17.93 1.38 8.83
CA CYS A 230 19.17 0.71 9.21
C CYS A 230 18.99 -0.76 9.62
N TRP A 231 17.79 -1.14 10.06
CA TRP A 231 17.47 -2.51 10.51
C TRP A 231 16.43 -3.21 9.64
N VAL A 232 15.54 -2.45 9.01
CA VAL A 232 14.41 -3.00 8.25
C VAL A 232 14.67 -2.87 6.75
N PRO A 233 14.42 -3.94 5.95
CA PRO A 233 14.54 -3.85 4.50
C PRO A 233 13.59 -2.80 3.90
N VAL A 234 14.13 -2.01 2.98
CA VAL A 234 13.47 -0.88 2.30
C VAL A 234 12.05 -1.20 1.79
N PRO A 235 11.78 -2.36 1.12
CA PRO A 235 10.45 -2.63 0.58
C PRO A 235 9.32 -2.57 1.62
N TYR A 236 9.56 -3.10 2.83
CA TYR A 236 8.56 -3.13 3.89
C TYR A 236 8.28 -1.73 4.46
N THR A 237 9.34 -0.93 4.67
CA THR A 237 9.18 0.47 5.10
C THR A 237 8.48 1.31 4.04
N MET A 238 8.80 1.11 2.76
CA MET A 238 8.23 1.91 1.67
C MET A 238 6.74 1.64 1.48
N VAL A 239 6.32 0.37 1.56
CA VAL A 239 4.89 0.01 1.53
C VAL A 239 4.12 0.71 2.66
N TRP A 240 4.69 0.76 3.86
CA TRP A 240 4.07 1.44 4.99
C TRP A 240 4.01 2.97 4.76
N ILE A 241 5.11 3.60 4.31
CA ILE A 241 5.16 5.03 4.00
C ILE A 241 4.12 5.40 2.92
N ILE A 242 3.97 4.58 1.87
CA ILE A 242 2.97 4.79 0.82
C ILE A 242 1.56 4.79 1.42
N GLY A 243 1.26 3.88 2.37
CA GLY A 243 -0.02 3.88 3.07
C GLY A 243 -0.28 5.16 3.87
N TYR A 244 0.74 5.74 4.52
CA TYR A 244 0.60 7.04 5.17
C TYR A 244 0.35 8.16 4.16
N ILE A 245 1.08 8.20 3.04
CA ILE A 245 0.86 9.20 1.98
C ILE A 245 -0.55 9.08 1.41
N PHE A 246 -1.03 7.86 1.20
CA PHE A 246 -2.41 7.60 0.78
C PHE A 246 -3.42 8.19 1.77
N MET A 247 -3.25 7.96 3.07
CA MET A 247 -4.15 8.53 4.08
C MET A 247 -4.08 10.06 4.15
N ILE A 248 -2.90 10.67 4.06
CA ILE A 248 -2.76 12.14 3.96
C ILE A 248 -3.58 12.68 2.77
N TRP A 249 -3.51 12.00 1.62
CA TRP A 249 -4.28 12.39 0.44
C TRP A 249 -5.79 12.24 0.61
N VAL A 250 -6.23 11.13 1.23
CA VAL A 250 -7.65 10.89 1.56
C VAL A 250 -8.18 11.97 2.51
N GLU A 251 -7.40 12.30 3.53
CA GLU A 251 -7.82 13.24 4.58
C GLU A 251 -7.80 14.69 4.11
N TYR A 252 -6.87 15.03 3.22
CA TYR A 252 -6.80 16.35 2.60
C TYR A 252 -8.12 16.75 1.92
N LYS A 253 -8.84 15.79 1.34
CA LYS A 253 -10.10 16.01 0.64
C LYS A 253 -11.35 15.95 1.52
N GLU A 254 -11.24 16.12 2.85
CA GLU A 254 -12.44 16.02 3.68
C GLU A 254 -13.51 17.05 3.30
N ASP A 255 -14.73 16.54 3.16
CA ASP A 255 -15.98 17.28 3.13
C ASP A 255 -16.65 17.21 4.52
N PRO A 256 -16.87 18.35 5.20
CA PRO A 256 -17.56 18.39 6.49
C PRO A 256 -18.96 17.78 6.50
N LEU A 257 -19.66 17.73 5.36
CA LEU A 257 -21.02 17.16 5.26
C LEU A 257 -21.03 15.63 5.39
N THR A 258 -19.88 14.99 5.22
CA THR A 258 -19.74 13.52 5.29
C THR A 258 -19.46 13.01 6.71
N ARG A 259 -19.48 13.88 7.72
CA ARG A 259 -19.26 13.51 9.13
C ARG A 259 -20.52 12.82 9.69
N ALA A 260 -20.33 12.00 10.71
CA ALA A 260 -21.45 11.44 11.47
C ALA A 260 -22.25 12.55 12.17
N LYS A 261 -23.51 12.28 12.45
CA LYS A 261 -24.36 13.18 13.23
C LYS A 261 -23.76 13.40 14.62
N PRO A 262 -23.91 14.60 15.19
CA PRO A 262 -23.43 14.87 16.55
C PRO A 262 -23.97 13.84 17.53
N ILE A 263 -23.07 13.27 18.34
CA ILE A 263 -23.44 12.37 19.43
C ILE A 263 -23.75 13.26 20.64
N SER A 264 -25.03 13.31 21.02
CA SER A 264 -25.54 14.03 22.20
C SER A 264 -25.25 13.27 23.48
#